data_AF-A0A2C5XGN2-F1
#
_entry.id   AF-A0A2C5XGN2-F1
#
_cell.length_a   1.000
_cell.length_b   1.000
_cell.length_c   1.000
_cell.angle_alpha   90.00
_cell.angle_beta   90.00
_cell.angle_gamma   90.00
#
_symmetry.space_group_name_H-M   'P 1'
#
loop_
_entity.id
_entity.type
_entity.pdbx_description
1 polymer ?
#
loop_
_entity_poly.entity_id
_entity_poly.type
_entity_poly.pdbx_seq_one_letter_code
_entity_poly.pdbx_strand_id
1 'polypeptide(L)'
;MKFLLFLTFCCTIVFGAIIPSPPDLKPSTAMADDPTGPLQLHKLLSRGSSDAYKEAKRAASKEDVTLENGEYYYFMSCNTVRAGFTPSEPAVKYVFDQTGGCTHVALVVGKITKTSWTKKFEATYLNVSDSPGGTAWKQSVNDYSPRSNQKLIYGGKAVWNPDIDSLSTAGNNWLRQANVGGPGGGRQYSPSMNCLNYYYDLRDMVAA
;
A
#
# COMPACT_ATOMS: atom_id res chain seq x y z
N MET A 1 33.78 24.38 -47.46
CA MET A 1 33.94 23.37 -46.38
C MET A 1 34.33 24.09 -45.09
N LYS A 2 33.55 23.84 -44.03
CA LYS A 2 33.92 23.82 -42.61
C LYS A 2 34.35 25.12 -41.87
N PHE A 3 33.46 25.49 -40.94
CA PHE A 3 33.66 25.71 -39.49
C PHE A 3 34.07 27.09 -38.92
N LEU A 4 33.35 27.45 -37.84
CA LEU A 4 33.63 28.41 -36.74
C LEU A 4 33.35 29.89 -37.08
N LEU A 5 32.76 30.74 -36.24
CA LEU A 5 32.39 30.74 -34.81
C LEU A 5 31.40 31.91 -34.66
N PHE A 6 30.12 31.68 -34.36
CA PHE A 6 29.21 32.75 -33.95
C PHE A 6 29.05 32.71 -32.43
N LEU A 7 29.84 33.55 -31.77
CA LEU A 7 29.71 33.95 -30.38
C LEU A 7 28.84 35.22 -30.37
N THR A 8 27.56 35.10 -30.06
CA THR A 8 26.74 36.24 -29.60
C THR A 8 25.57 35.75 -28.76
N PHE A 9 25.69 36.00 -27.46
CA PHE A 9 24.65 36.47 -26.54
C PHE A 9 23.18 36.18 -26.89
N CYS A 10 22.55 35.29 -26.11
CA CYS A 10 21.20 35.55 -25.61
C CYS A 10 21.18 35.26 -24.10
N CYS A 11 21.30 36.34 -23.32
CA CYS A 11 20.78 36.38 -21.95
C CYS A 11 19.27 36.15 -22.02
N THR A 12 18.80 34.94 -21.68
CA THR A 12 17.41 34.77 -21.24
C THR A 12 17.40 34.64 -19.74
N ILE A 13 17.07 35.78 -19.13
CA ILE A 13 16.59 35.95 -17.77
C ILE A 13 15.52 34.89 -17.51
N VAL A 14 15.81 33.93 -16.64
CA VAL A 14 14.78 33.05 -16.09
C VAL A 14 13.97 33.93 -15.13
N PHE A 15 12.81 34.39 -15.60
CA PHE A 15 11.78 34.88 -14.70
C PHE A 15 11.43 33.73 -13.77
N GLY A 16 11.86 33.86 -12.51
CA GLY A 16 11.38 33.03 -11.42
C GLY A 16 9.89 33.29 -11.25
N ALA A 17 9.07 32.49 -11.92
CA ALA A 17 7.70 32.28 -11.49
C ALA A 17 7.79 31.51 -10.16
N ILE A 18 7.74 32.26 -9.07
CA ILE A 18 7.37 31.74 -7.76
C ILE A 18 5.95 31.20 -7.93
N ILE A 19 5.84 29.90 -8.18
CA ILE A 19 4.56 29.19 -8.06
C ILE A 19 4.27 29.20 -6.56
N PRO A 20 3.25 29.92 -6.08
CA PRO A 20 2.86 29.80 -4.67
C PRO A 20 2.51 28.33 -4.42
N SER A 21 3.16 27.74 -3.43
CA SER A 21 2.76 26.43 -2.91
C SER A 21 1.25 26.45 -2.65
N PRO A 22 0.49 25.41 -3.07
CA PRO A 22 -0.92 25.33 -2.73
C PRO A 22 -1.05 25.48 -1.20
N PRO A 23 -2.03 26.25 -0.70
CA PRO A 23 -2.21 26.40 0.73
C PRO A 23 -2.38 25.02 1.36
N ASP A 24 -1.65 24.78 2.45
CA ASP A 24 -1.80 23.59 3.29
C ASP A 24 -3.29 23.34 3.52
N LEU A 25 -3.81 22.32 2.86
CA LEU A 25 -5.11 21.75 3.18
C LEU A 25 -4.95 21.11 4.55
N LYS A 26 -5.16 21.90 5.60
CA LYS A 26 -5.44 21.41 6.94
C LYS A 26 -6.44 20.27 6.79
N PRO A 27 -6.20 19.09 7.40
CA PRO A 27 -7.23 18.07 7.47
C PRO A 27 -8.49 18.71 8.04
N SER A 28 -9.56 18.73 7.25
CA SER A 28 -10.86 19.17 7.72
C SER A 28 -11.22 18.31 8.94
N THR A 29 -11.43 18.96 10.09
CA THR A 29 -11.90 18.39 11.35
C THR A 29 -13.36 17.95 11.28
N ALA A 30 -13.76 17.30 10.18
CA ALA A 30 -15.05 16.65 10.07
C ALA A 30 -14.88 15.17 10.48
N MET A 31 -15.38 14.89 11.68
CA MET A 31 -15.63 13.57 12.28
C MET A 31 -14.40 12.86 12.85
N ALA A 32 -14.04 13.23 14.08
CA ALA A 32 -13.40 12.31 15.00
C ALA A 32 -14.45 11.26 15.41
N ASP A 33 -14.53 10.18 14.64
CA ASP A 33 -15.46 9.09 14.91
C ASP A 33 -14.90 8.17 16.00
N ASP A 34 -15.80 7.82 16.92
CA ASP A 34 -15.61 6.96 18.09
C ASP A 34 -14.85 5.65 17.75
N PRO A 35 -13.70 5.39 18.39
CA PRO A 35 -12.88 4.20 18.12
C PRO A 35 -13.49 2.88 18.66
N THR A 36 -14.70 2.90 19.23
CA THR A 36 -15.31 1.73 19.90
C THR A 36 -16.49 1.09 19.16
N GLY A 37 -16.94 1.64 18.02
CA GLY A 37 -18.03 1.05 17.24
C GLY A 37 -17.58 -0.06 16.26
N PRO A 38 -18.44 -1.03 15.91
CA PRO A 38 -18.15 -1.99 14.84
C PRO A 38 -17.90 -1.25 13.51
N LEU A 39 -16.78 -1.56 12.86
CA LEU A 39 -16.32 -0.92 11.62
C LEU A 39 -17.26 -1.28 10.47
N GLN A 40 -18.20 -0.41 10.14
CA GLN A 40 -19.12 -0.69 9.04
C GLN A 40 -18.38 -0.65 7.69
N LEU A 41 -18.33 -1.80 7.01
CA LEU A 41 -17.66 -2.06 5.73
C LEU A 41 -17.91 -0.98 4.65
N HIS A 42 -19.12 -0.41 4.59
CA HIS A 42 -19.46 0.64 3.62
C HIS A 42 -18.76 1.98 3.90
N LYS A 43 -18.30 2.23 5.13
CA LYS A 43 -17.52 3.43 5.49
C LYS A 43 -16.05 3.31 5.05
N LEU A 44 -15.47 2.10 5.13
CA LEU A 44 -14.09 1.79 4.73
C LEU A 44 -13.89 1.72 3.19
N LEU A 45 -14.97 1.63 2.42
CA LEU A 45 -14.91 1.59 0.95
C LEU A 45 -15.28 2.95 0.31
N SER A 46 -15.53 3.99 1.11
CA SER A 46 -16.18 5.22 0.64
C SER A 46 -15.28 6.18 -0.15
N ARG A 47 -14.00 5.87 -0.38
CA ARG A 47 -13.05 6.74 -1.12
C ARG A 47 -12.28 6.04 -2.24
N GLY A 48 -12.97 5.27 -3.08
CA GLY A 48 -12.38 4.73 -4.31
C GLY A 48 -11.91 5.84 -5.27
N SER A 49 -10.61 5.83 -5.62
CA SER A 49 -10.03 6.79 -6.56
C SER A 49 -9.80 6.18 -7.95
N SER A 50 -9.85 7.00 -8.99
CA SER A 50 -9.50 6.58 -10.35
C SER A 50 -8.02 6.21 -10.48
N ASP A 51 -7.15 6.80 -9.64
CA ASP A 51 -5.73 6.47 -9.61
C ASP A 51 -5.46 5.12 -8.97
N ALA A 52 -6.20 4.75 -7.92
CA ALA A 52 -6.17 3.39 -7.38
C ALA A 52 -6.56 2.36 -8.44
N TYR A 53 -7.58 2.67 -9.27
CA TYR A 53 -7.94 1.82 -10.40
C TYR A 53 -6.85 1.71 -11.46
N LYS A 54 -6.18 2.82 -11.81
CA LYS A 54 -5.06 2.79 -12.77
C LYS A 54 -3.93 1.89 -12.29
N GLU A 55 -3.58 1.98 -11.00
CA GLU A 55 -2.53 1.16 -10.42
C GLU A 55 -2.92 -0.32 -10.32
N ALA A 56 -4.16 -0.62 -9.89
CA ALA A 56 -4.71 -1.96 -9.91
C ALA A 56 -4.70 -2.56 -11.33
N LYS A 57 -5.14 -1.78 -12.33
CA LYS A 57 -5.11 -2.19 -13.74
C LYS A 57 -3.67 -2.44 -14.20
N ARG A 58 -2.73 -1.55 -13.88
CA ARG A 58 -1.31 -1.72 -14.22
C ARG A 58 -0.74 -3.01 -13.63
N ALA A 59 -1.09 -3.34 -12.39
CA ALA A 59 -0.66 -4.57 -11.75
C ALA A 59 -1.26 -5.81 -12.42
N ALA A 60 -2.58 -5.83 -12.63
CA ALA A 60 -3.28 -6.96 -13.26
C ALA A 60 -2.84 -7.21 -14.71
N SER A 61 -2.61 -6.16 -15.50
CA SER A 61 -2.16 -6.28 -16.89
C SER A 61 -0.74 -6.84 -17.04
N LYS A 62 0.09 -6.85 -15.98
CA LYS A 62 1.39 -7.55 -16.04
C LYS A 62 1.25 -9.07 -15.99
N GLU A 63 0.13 -9.55 -15.48
CA GLU A 63 -0.23 -10.97 -15.39
C GLU A 63 -1.27 -11.34 -16.46
N ASP A 64 -1.44 -10.52 -17.50
CA ASP A 64 -2.45 -10.67 -18.55
C ASP A 64 -3.91 -10.76 -18.05
N VAL A 65 -4.19 -10.23 -16.85
CA VAL A 65 -5.54 -10.22 -16.26
C VAL A 65 -6.30 -8.95 -16.59
N THR A 66 -7.54 -9.13 -17.05
CA THR A 66 -8.51 -8.04 -17.16
C THR A 66 -9.35 -7.96 -15.89
N LEU A 67 -9.31 -6.81 -15.22
CA LEU A 67 -10.18 -6.54 -14.07
C LEU A 67 -11.62 -6.38 -14.55
N GLU A 68 -12.58 -7.05 -13.91
CA GLU A 68 -14.00 -7.07 -14.27
C GLU A 68 -14.81 -6.12 -13.39
N ASN A 69 -15.96 -5.66 -13.87
CA ASN A 69 -16.83 -4.78 -13.08
C ASN A 69 -17.58 -5.58 -11.99
N GLY A 70 -17.64 -5.05 -10.78
CA GLY A 70 -18.34 -5.67 -9.66
C GLY A 70 -17.51 -6.71 -8.92
N GLU A 71 -16.34 -7.06 -9.43
CA GLU A 71 -15.50 -8.13 -8.91
C GLU A 71 -14.50 -7.65 -7.87
N TYR A 72 -14.14 -8.56 -6.96
CA TYR A 72 -13.17 -8.32 -5.91
C TYR A 72 -11.81 -8.90 -6.27
N TYR A 73 -10.77 -8.15 -5.94
CA TYR A 73 -9.39 -8.51 -6.21
C TYR A 73 -8.53 -8.17 -4.99
N TYR A 74 -7.45 -8.93 -4.84
CA TYR A 74 -6.42 -8.63 -3.86
C TYR A 74 -5.06 -8.46 -4.53
N PHE A 75 -4.24 -7.64 -3.88
CA PHE A 75 -2.93 -7.23 -4.35
C PHE A 75 -1.98 -7.21 -3.15
N MET A 76 -0.71 -7.48 -3.42
CA MET A 76 0.37 -7.12 -2.51
C MET A 76 0.75 -5.67 -2.78
N SER A 77 0.62 -4.78 -1.79
CA SER A 77 1.25 -3.47 -1.85
C SER A 77 2.71 -3.61 -1.50
N CYS A 78 3.60 -3.19 -2.39
CA CYS A 78 5.04 -3.30 -2.30
C CYS A 78 5.66 -1.91 -2.16
N ASN A 79 6.35 -1.66 -1.06
CA ASN A 79 7.18 -0.46 -0.92
C ASN A 79 8.43 -0.61 -1.79
N THR A 80 8.54 0.25 -2.81
CA THR A 80 9.66 0.23 -3.75
C THR A 80 10.84 1.04 -3.22
N VAL A 81 12.04 0.63 -3.63
CA VAL A 81 13.28 1.34 -3.33
C VAL A 81 13.96 1.86 -4.59
N ARG A 82 14.91 2.77 -4.40
CA ARG A 82 15.77 3.28 -5.48
C ARG A 82 16.70 2.18 -5.99
N ALA A 83 17.11 2.28 -7.25
CA ALA A 83 18.12 1.37 -7.82
C ALA A 83 19.41 1.40 -6.98
N GLY A 84 20.01 0.22 -6.76
CA GLY A 84 21.21 0.07 -5.94
C GLY A 84 20.98 0.02 -4.42
N PHE A 85 19.72 0.11 -3.96
CA PHE A 85 19.42 -0.08 -2.54
C PHE A 85 19.77 -1.50 -2.08
N THR A 86 20.46 -1.60 -0.95
CA THR A 86 20.77 -2.88 -0.29
C THR A 86 20.30 -2.81 1.16
N PRO A 87 19.35 -3.66 1.59
CA PRO A 87 18.87 -3.67 2.97
C PRO A 87 19.93 -4.20 3.94
N SER A 88 20.13 -3.50 5.05
CA SER A 88 21.04 -3.91 6.13
C SER A 88 20.34 -4.71 7.24
N GLU A 89 19.05 -4.47 7.46
CA GLU A 89 18.29 -5.17 8.50
C GLU A 89 17.84 -6.56 8.00
N PRO A 90 18.13 -7.66 8.75
CA PRO A 90 17.85 -9.02 8.28
C PRO A 90 16.40 -9.29 7.88
N ALA A 91 15.43 -8.76 8.63
CA ALA A 91 14.01 -8.92 8.32
C ALA A 91 13.63 -8.21 7.00
N VAL A 92 14.13 -6.99 6.80
CA VAL A 92 13.92 -6.23 5.55
C VAL A 92 14.63 -6.90 4.39
N LYS A 93 15.84 -7.43 4.61
CA LYS A 93 16.59 -8.19 3.60
C LYS A 93 15.85 -9.43 3.16
N TYR A 94 15.28 -10.19 4.09
CA TYR A 94 14.47 -11.35 3.77
C TYR A 94 13.30 -10.98 2.84
N VAL A 95 12.51 -9.96 3.21
CA VAL A 95 11.38 -9.49 2.38
C VAL A 95 11.87 -9.04 1.00
N PHE A 96 12.97 -8.28 0.95
CA PHE A 96 13.57 -7.80 -0.29
C PHE A 96 13.96 -8.94 -1.22
N ASP A 97 14.67 -9.93 -0.70
CA ASP A 97 15.15 -11.08 -1.47
C ASP A 97 13.97 -11.95 -1.97
N GLN A 98 12.96 -12.20 -1.12
CA GLN A 98 11.81 -13.04 -1.47
C GLN A 98 10.84 -12.39 -2.46
N THR A 99 10.75 -11.07 -2.47
CA THR A 99 9.81 -10.32 -3.32
C THR A 99 10.46 -9.74 -4.57
N GLY A 100 11.76 -9.95 -4.75
CA GLY A 100 12.52 -9.34 -5.84
C GLY A 100 12.61 -7.81 -5.72
N GLY A 101 12.58 -7.27 -4.50
CA GLY A 101 12.95 -5.87 -4.23
C GLY A 101 11.98 -5.03 -3.40
N CYS A 102 10.98 -5.61 -2.74
CA CYS A 102 10.12 -4.88 -1.81
C CYS A 102 10.76 -4.84 -0.42
N THR A 103 10.83 -3.68 0.23
CA THR A 103 11.32 -3.59 1.61
C THR A 103 10.23 -3.77 2.66
N HIS A 104 8.98 -3.61 2.24
CA HIS A 104 7.81 -3.79 3.08
C HIS A 104 6.62 -4.15 2.21
N VAL A 105 5.73 -4.97 2.74
CA VAL A 105 4.53 -5.39 2.04
C VAL A 105 3.28 -5.31 2.91
N ALA A 106 2.12 -5.19 2.28
CA ALA A 106 0.81 -5.15 2.91
C ALA A 106 -0.25 -5.76 1.98
N LEU A 107 -1.39 -6.15 2.55
CA LEU A 107 -2.52 -6.64 1.77
C LEU A 107 -3.40 -5.45 1.34
N VAL A 108 -3.70 -5.38 0.04
CA VAL A 108 -4.74 -4.51 -0.50
C VAL A 108 -5.84 -5.38 -1.08
N VAL A 109 -7.07 -5.19 -0.64
CA VAL A 109 -8.21 -5.95 -1.14
C VAL A 109 -9.38 -5.01 -1.41
N GLY A 110 -10.06 -5.18 -2.53
CA GLY A 110 -11.10 -4.24 -2.91
C GLY A 110 -11.92 -4.65 -4.11
N LYS A 111 -12.91 -3.82 -4.41
CA LYS A 111 -13.88 -4.01 -5.49
C LYS A 111 -13.59 -3.08 -6.66
N ILE A 112 -13.75 -3.60 -7.86
CA ILE A 112 -13.71 -2.81 -9.08
C ILE A 112 -15.12 -2.29 -9.40
N THR A 113 -15.25 -0.97 -9.53
CA THR A 113 -16.49 -0.32 -9.93
C THR A 113 -16.26 0.42 -11.23
N LYS A 114 -16.91 -0.03 -12.31
CA LYS A 114 -16.89 0.57 -13.64
C LYS A 114 -18.30 0.96 -14.03
N THR A 115 -18.49 2.23 -14.33
CA THR A 115 -19.67 2.77 -14.99
C THR A 115 -19.27 3.37 -16.33
N SER A 116 -20.23 3.83 -17.14
CA SER A 116 -19.95 4.53 -18.39
C SER A 116 -19.05 5.78 -18.21
N TRP A 117 -19.00 6.35 -17.00
CA TRP A 117 -18.32 7.61 -16.71
C TRP A 117 -17.17 7.48 -15.71
N THR A 118 -17.11 6.38 -14.95
CA THR A 118 -16.16 6.23 -13.85
C THR A 118 -15.55 4.83 -13.82
N LYS A 119 -14.26 4.77 -13.48
CA LYS A 119 -13.56 3.53 -13.16
C LYS A 119 -12.85 3.75 -11.84
N LYS A 120 -13.22 2.96 -10.83
CA LYS A 120 -12.74 3.08 -9.46
C LYS A 120 -12.31 1.72 -8.94
N PHE A 121 -11.37 1.76 -8.01
CA PHE A 121 -11.01 0.63 -7.17
C PHE A 121 -11.21 1.08 -5.73
N GLU A 122 -12.24 0.54 -5.09
CA GLU A 122 -12.59 0.79 -3.69
C GLU A 122 -11.96 -0.31 -2.87
N ALA A 123 -10.90 0.01 -2.11
CA ALA A 123 -10.05 -1.00 -1.52
C ALA A 123 -9.56 -0.61 -0.14
N THR A 124 -9.39 -1.64 0.69
CA THR A 124 -8.83 -1.55 2.03
C THR A 124 -7.37 -2.00 2.00
N TYR A 125 -6.52 -1.24 2.68
CA TYR A 125 -5.11 -1.50 2.92
C TYR A 125 -4.92 -2.00 4.36
N LEU A 126 -4.56 -3.28 4.51
CA LEU A 126 -4.24 -3.92 5.77
C LEU A 126 -2.72 -4.11 5.88
N ASN A 127 -2.13 -3.50 6.90
CA ASN A 127 -0.69 -3.38 7.03
C ASN A 127 -0.25 -3.61 8.46
N VAL A 128 0.93 -4.21 8.60
CA VAL A 128 1.63 -4.33 9.87
C VAL A 128 2.84 -3.40 9.90
N SER A 129 3.08 -2.72 11.01
CA SER A 129 4.23 -1.85 11.20
C SER A 129 4.63 -1.81 12.66
N ASP A 130 5.64 -1.01 12.96
CA ASP A 130 6.13 -0.87 14.31
C ASP A 130 5.25 0.02 15.17
N SER A 131 5.09 -0.36 16.44
CA SER A 131 4.62 0.55 17.46
C SER A 131 5.53 1.78 17.53
N PRO A 132 4.99 2.95 17.90
CA PRO A 132 5.82 4.06 18.33
C PRO A 132 6.72 3.57 19.49
N GLY A 133 8.03 3.53 19.27
CA GLY A 133 9.01 2.97 20.21
C GLY A 133 9.61 1.61 19.82
N GLY A 134 9.14 0.97 18.74
CA GLY A 134 9.77 -0.23 18.16
C GLY A 134 9.63 -1.51 18.99
N THR A 135 8.79 -1.51 20.02
CA THR A 135 8.69 -2.62 20.98
C THR A 135 7.76 -3.75 20.56
N ALA A 136 6.77 -3.46 19.71
CA ALA A 136 5.74 -4.41 19.31
C ALA A 136 5.22 -4.12 17.89
N TRP A 137 4.78 -5.15 17.18
CA TRP A 137 4.06 -4.97 15.92
C TRP A 137 2.64 -4.42 16.17
N LYS A 138 2.17 -3.57 15.26
CA LYS A 138 0.80 -3.01 15.23
C LYS A 138 0.22 -3.13 13.84
N GLN A 139 -1.09 -3.29 13.76
CA GLN A 139 -1.85 -3.32 12.52
C GLN A 139 -2.51 -1.97 12.27
N SER A 140 -2.58 -1.58 11.00
CA SER A 140 -3.37 -0.45 10.51
C SER A 140 -4.29 -0.93 9.40
N VAL A 141 -5.55 -0.51 9.44
CA VAL A 141 -6.57 -0.75 8.41
C VAL A 141 -7.04 0.61 7.91
N ASN A 142 -6.82 0.90 6.62
CA ASN A 142 -7.16 2.20 6.03
C ASN A 142 -7.66 2.03 4.60
N ASP A 143 -8.38 3.02 4.08
CA ASP A 143 -8.66 3.12 2.65
C ASP A 143 -7.34 3.14 1.86
N TYR A 144 -7.26 2.34 0.80
CA TYR A 144 -6.10 2.33 -0.07
C TYR A 144 -6.08 3.57 -0.96
N SER A 145 -4.95 4.27 -0.93
CA SER A 145 -4.62 5.32 -1.88
C SER A 145 -3.18 5.12 -2.35
N PRO A 146 -2.92 5.15 -3.67
CA PRO A 146 -1.58 4.95 -4.20
C PRO A 146 -0.61 6.05 -3.71
N ARG A 147 0.59 5.63 -3.31
CA ARG A 147 1.69 6.52 -2.90
C ARG A 147 2.85 6.38 -3.88
N SER A 148 3.65 7.42 -4.02
CA SER A 148 4.75 7.48 -5.00
C SER A 148 5.82 6.40 -4.82
N ASN A 149 6.00 5.89 -3.60
CA ASN A 149 6.94 4.82 -3.27
C ASN A 149 6.26 3.44 -3.12
N GLN A 150 5.03 3.30 -3.58
CA GLN A 150 4.25 2.06 -3.48
C GLN A 150 3.79 1.61 -4.85
N LYS A 151 3.88 0.30 -5.10
CA LYS A 151 3.31 -0.35 -6.28
C LYS A 151 2.48 -1.54 -5.86
N LEU A 152 1.40 -1.81 -6.59
CA LEU A 152 0.64 -3.06 -6.46
C LEU A 152 1.28 -4.17 -7.28
N ILE A 153 1.31 -5.37 -6.71
CA ILE A 153 1.60 -6.63 -7.39
C ILE A 153 0.29 -7.42 -7.35
N TYR A 154 -0.15 -7.92 -8.51
CA TYR A 154 -1.42 -8.63 -8.62
C TYR A 154 -1.36 -9.92 -7.79
N GLY A 155 -2.35 -10.09 -6.91
CA GLY A 155 -2.43 -11.26 -6.04
C GLY A 155 -3.42 -12.30 -6.55
N GLY A 156 -4.57 -11.86 -7.05
CA GLY A 156 -5.62 -12.74 -7.54
C GLY A 156 -7.02 -12.11 -7.49
N LYS A 157 -8.01 -12.88 -7.95
CA LYS A 157 -9.43 -12.61 -7.70
C LYS A 157 -9.76 -13.08 -6.28
N ALA A 158 -10.48 -12.28 -5.50
CA ALA A 158 -10.88 -12.66 -4.15
C ALA A 158 -12.17 -13.49 -4.18
N VAL A 159 -12.33 -14.39 -3.20
CA VAL A 159 -13.59 -15.09 -2.96
C VAL A 159 -14.64 -14.13 -2.41
N TRP A 160 -15.44 -13.57 -3.34
CA TRP A 160 -16.55 -12.65 -3.10
C TRP A 160 -16.21 -11.52 -2.12
N ASN A 161 -17.19 -10.75 -1.64
CA ASN A 161 -16.97 -9.56 -0.80
C ASN A 161 -16.20 -9.94 0.48
N PRO A 162 -14.88 -9.72 0.55
CA PRO A 162 -14.08 -10.26 1.63
C PRO A 162 -14.45 -9.51 2.91
N ASP A 163 -14.80 -10.26 3.94
CA ASP A 163 -15.13 -9.70 5.24
C ASP A 163 -13.87 -9.07 5.87
N ILE A 164 -13.77 -7.75 5.72
CA ILE A 164 -12.65 -6.96 6.24
C ILE A 164 -12.53 -7.08 7.76
N ASP A 165 -13.63 -7.28 8.49
CA ASP A 165 -13.60 -7.45 9.94
C ASP A 165 -12.96 -8.80 10.30
N SER A 166 -13.29 -9.85 9.54
CA SER A 166 -12.64 -11.16 9.67
C SER A 166 -11.14 -11.08 9.36
N LEU A 167 -10.74 -10.40 8.27
CA LEU A 167 -9.32 -10.20 7.95
C LEU A 167 -8.58 -9.38 9.02
N SER A 168 -9.22 -8.31 9.49
CA SER A 168 -8.68 -7.47 10.56
C SER A 168 -8.49 -8.27 11.85
N THR A 169 -9.45 -9.13 12.18
CA THR A 169 -9.38 -10.03 13.34
C THR A 169 -8.26 -11.04 13.19
N ALA A 170 -8.12 -11.68 12.03
CA ALA A 170 -7.05 -12.61 11.74
C ALA A 170 -5.66 -11.95 11.88
N GLY A 171 -5.50 -10.75 11.33
CA GLY A 171 -4.24 -10.01 11.46
C GLY A 171 -3.91 -9.65 12.90
N ASN A 172 -4.91 -9.27 13.71
CA ASN A 172 -4.72 -9.07 15.15
C ASN A 172 -4.39 -10.37 15.89
N ASN A 173 -4.91 -11.53 15.46
CA ASN A 173 -4.54 -12.82 16.02
C ASN A 173 -3.08 -13.16 15.70
N TRP A 174 -2.64 -12.90 14.47
CA TRP A 174 -1.24 -13.04 14.05
C TRP A 174 -0.33 -12.15 14.90
N LEU A 175 -0.71 -10.88 15.12
CA LEU A 175 0.03 -9.95 15.97
C LEU A 175 0.22 -10.44 17.40
N ARG A 176 -0.82 -11.04 17.98
CA ARG A 176 -0.69 -11.62 19.33
C ARG A 176 0.43 -12.64 19.34
N GLN A 177 0.49 -13.55 18.38
CA GLN A 177 1.57 -14.55 18.28
C GLN A 177 2.94 -13.89 18.06
N ALA A 178 3.02 -12.88 17.18
CA ALA A 178 4.25 -12.16 16.84
C ALA A 178 4.87 -11.39 18.02
N ASN A 179 4.05 -11.02 19.02
CA ASN A 179 4.44 -10.18 20.14
C ASN A 179 4.64 -10.97 21.47
N VAL A 180 4.54 -12.31 21.49
CA VAL A 180 4.65 -13.15 22.72
C VAL A 180 6.11 -13.35 23.19
N GLY A 181 7.07 -12.50 22.83
CA GLY A 181 8.50 -12.77 23.07
C GLY A 181 8.96 -12.72 24.52
N GLY A 182 8.89 -13.86 25.23
CA GLY A 182 9.70 -14.24 26.40
C GLY A 182 9.54 -13.37 27.65
N PRO A 183 10.29 -13.65 28.75
CA PRO A 183 10.18 -12.88 29.99
C PRO A 183 10.61 -11.43 29.74
N GLY A 184 9.64 -10.53 29.56
CA GLY A 184 9.85 -9.14 29.10
C GLY A 184 8.94 -8.69 27.95
N GLY A 185 8.24 -9.58 27.25
CA GLY A 185 7.11 -9.26 26.35
C GLY A 185 7.45 -8.43 25.11
N GLY A 186 8.55 -8.75 24.43
CA GLY A 186 9.02 -8.03 23.23
C GLY A 186 8.62 -8.68 21.90
N ARG A 187 8.69 -7.91 20.82
CA ARG A 187 8.58 -8.39 19.43
C ARG A 187 9.56 -9.54 19.12
N GLN A 188 9.10 -10.54 18.37
CA GLN A 188 9.97 -11.49 17.68
C GLN A 188 10.27 -11.00 16.26
N TYR A 189 11.51 -10.57 15.98
CA TYR A 189 12.02 -10.43 14.62
C TYR A 189 12.70 -11.73 14.23
N SER A 190 12.05 -12.51 13.37
CA SER A 190 12.62 -13.71 12.79
C SER A 190 12.24 -13.79 11.31
N PRO A 191 12.95 -14.60 10.50
CA PRO A 191 12.49 -14.94 9.16
C PRO A 191 11.07 -15.54 9.14
N SER A 192 10.60 -16.10 10.26
CA SER A 192 9.22 -16.60 10.42
C SER A 192 8.19 -15.54 10.81
N MET A 193 8.58 -14.37 11.33
CA MET A 193 7.65 -13.32 11.77
C MET A 193 8.03 -11.96 11.17
N ASN A 194 7.47 -11.65 9.99
CA ASN A 194 7.70 -10.40 9.25
C ASN A 194 6.44 -10.00 8.45
N CYS A 195 6.48 -8.84 7.80
CA CYS A 195 5.34 -8.30 7.04
C CYS A 195 4.93 -9.16 5.83
N LEU A 196 5.85 -9.94 5.24
CA LEU A 196 5.54 -10.86 4.15
C LEU A 196 4.72 -12.06 4.64
N ASN A 197 5.07 -12.62 5.80
CA ASN A 197 4.29 -13.71 6.39
C ASN A 197 2.92 -13.23 6.87
N TYR A 198 2.84 -12.03 7.46
CA TYR A 198 1.56 -11.38 7.75
C TYR A 198 0.70 -11.23 6.49
N TYR A 199 1.31 -10.81 5.36
CA TYR A 199 0.60 -10.75 4.08
C TYR A 199 0.10 -12.12 3.63
N TYR A 200 0.92 -13.17 3.69
CA TYR A 200 0.52 -14.51 3.26
C TYR A 200 -0.61 -15.09 4.12
N ASP A 201 -0.57 -14.89 5.43
CA ASP A 201 -1.60 -15.35 6.37
C ASP A 201 -2.98 -14.77 6.00
N LEU A 202 -3.04 -13.47 5.71
CA LEU A 202 -4.28 -12.82 5.29
C LEU A 202 -4.67 -13.11 3.83
N ARG A 203 -3.68 -13.24 2.95
CA ARG A 203 -3.90 -13.55 1.52
C ARG A 203 -4.69 -14.86 1.39
N ASP A 204 -4.29 -15.88 2.13
CA ASP A 204 -4.87 -17.21 1.99
C ASP A 204 -6.36 -17.22 2.38
N MET A 205 -6.78 -16.33 3.28
CA MET A 205 -8.19 -16.14 3.62
C MET A 205 -9.03 -15.47 2.52
N VAL A 206 -8.42 -14.61 1.69
CA VAL A 206 -9.14 -13.96 0.57
C VAL A 206 -9.06 -14.74 -0.72
N ALA A 207 -8.14 -15.70 -0.81
CA ALA A 207 -7.95 -16.56 -1.98
C ALA A 207 -8.77 -17.87 -1.93
N ALA A 208 -9.25 -18.28 -0.74
CA ALA A 208 -9.85 -19.59 -0.46
C ALA A 208 -11.36 -19.69 -0.70
#